data_AF-A0A2M9X9I1-F1
#
_entry.id   AF-A0A2M9X9I1-F1
#
_cell.length_a   1.000
_cell.length_b   1.000
_cell.length_c   1.000
_cell.angle_alpha   90.00
_cell.angle_beta   90.00
_cell.angle_gamma   90.00
#
_symmetry.space_group_name_H-M   'P 1'
#
loop_
_entity.id
_entity.type
_entity.pdbx_description
1 polymer ?
#
loop_
_entity_poly.entity_id
_entity_poly.type
_entity_poly.pdbx_seq_one_letter_code
_entity_poly.pdbx_strand_id
1 'polypeptide(L)'
;MRTRFLIFLVGFGILCKPIEVHNPAIPFSDAWWETTFVRCILGELDVCLPGPAISGNLSAKFVSNNPGAVVSSDLTWKSDTDGPYDVRIDASSCTSGTSLTIGTATANTDNVTTINASLLPLGASYIRVCVTDPTEDVTGSGIFKIVRDDTYPTVSTNPVAGAYNSSQNVSIICSDTGGAGCDKISYVTDTSTPDIDGTTGTINVGTQYSIPINVTANSTTSFKYVARDKAGNVSSVDNADITVDTVSPTVSAFTPNNGSTGINLLPGSLTMNFAEPMNTSLTMNMTLEIYNGTSWVSSPNTNTLFDWQDSQTLVITVSWTYFPADSQIRWTIPASSLKDEAGNAISHQSTFTTTSGTTIAGGQTYTGPTAHGTYTSDITTTDTSTGLVWKTCWEGRTGVGCTGTPNEMTWANALDGCAYLNSSNGAGIGYADRENWRLPTVQELSTLMEGSSAPYINTTAFPNPVTTATWTATRGDATTPFEKYAKTVVFLYGIANEFDKGLIYAVHCVSD
;
A
#
# COMPACT_ATOMS: atom_id res chain seq x y z
N MET A 1 21.04 -74.99 4.64
CA MET A 1 20.50 -75.71 5.82
C MET A 1 18.98 -75.62 5.76
N ARG A 2 18.36 -76.44 4.91
CA ARG A 2 16.91 -76.66 4.89
C ARG A 2 16.56 -77.56 6.08
N THR A 3 15.31 -77.45 6.53
CA THR A 3 14.64 -78.34 7.51
C THR A 3 14.91 -77.99 8.98
N ARG A 4 14.15 -77.01 9.50
CA ARG A 4 13.52 -76.96 10.84
C ARG A 4 13.13 -75.52 11.17
N PHE A 5 12.02 -75.03 10.62
CA PHE A 5 11.22 -73.95 11.22
C PHE A 5 9.81 -73.89 10.58
N LEU A 6 9.29 -75.02 10.13
CA LEU A 6 7.85 -75.24 9.92
C LEU A 6 7.36 -76.00 11.14
N ILE A 7 6.75 -75.30 12.08
CA ILE A 7 5.70 -75.71 13.04
C ILE A 7 5.65 -74.57 14.05
N PHE A 8 4.82 -73.57 13.77
CA PHE A 8 3.95 -72.84 14.71
C PHE A 8 3.31 -71.68 13.94
N LEU A 9 2.40 -72.02 13.03
CA LEU A 9 1.58 -71.06 12.32
C LEU A 9 0.18 -71.63 12.17
N VAL A 10 -0.55 -71.74 13.29
CA VAL A 10 -2.03 -71.72 13.29
C VAL A 10 -2.50 -71.14 14.62
N GLY A 11 -2.99 -69.91 14.60
CA GLY A 11 -3.66 -69.30 15.74
C GLY A 11 -4.00 -67.84 15.48
N PHE A 12 -5.26 -67.62 15.06
CA PHE A 12 -5.98 -66.34 15.01
C PHE A 12 -5.73 -65.39 13.85
N GLY A 13 -6.61 -65.51 12.84
CA GLY A 13 -7.07 -64.35 12.09
C GLY A 13 -8.24 -63.66 12.80
N ILE A 14 -8.38 -62.37 12.44
CA ILE A 14 -9.58 -61.50 12.49
C ILE A 14 -9.71 -60.61 13.74
N LEU A 15 -9.21 -59.36 13.64
CA LEU A 15 -9.98 -58.09 13.74
C LEU A 15 -9.05 -56.85 13.78
N CYS A 16 -9.36 -55.87 12.91
CA CYS A 16 -8.89 -54.48 12.86
C CYS A 16 -7.37 -54.20 12.92
N LYS A 17 -6.80 -53.79 11.78
CA LYS A 17 -5.49 -53.14 11.66
C LYS A 17 -5.41 -51.90 12.56
N PRO A 18 -4.47 -51.82 13.52
CA PRO A 18 -3.93 -50.53 13.92
C PRO A 18 -2.97 -50.07 12.82
N ILE A 19 -3.02 -48.78 12.47
CA ILE A 19 -1.94 -48.09 11.79
C ILE A 19 -0.67 -48.40 12.59
N GLU A 20 0.26 -49.18 12.02
CA GLU A 20 1.59 -49.28 12.60
C GLU A 20 2.20 -47.89 12.55
N VAL A 21 2.28 -47.27 13.71
CA VAL A 21 3.06 -46.07 13.93
C VAL A 21 4.49 -46.44 13.54
N HIS A 22 5.04 -45.73 12.55
CA HIS A 22 6.35 -45.98 11.95
C HIS A 22 7.45 -45.90 13.03
N ASN A 23 7.70 -47.02 13.72
CA ASN A 23 8.56 -47.06 14.90
C ASN A 23 9.60 -48.17 14.77
N PRO A 24 10.86 -47.83 14.41
CA PRO A 24 11.92 -48.80 14.18
C PRO A 24 12.39 -49.56 15.44
N ALA A 25 11.87 -49.23 16.62
CA ALA A 25 12.24 -49.88 17.89
C ALA A 25 11.48 -51.19 18.18
N ILE A 26 10.49 -51.58 17.36
CA ILE A 26 9.70 -52.81 17.54
C ILE A 26 10.32 -53.95 16.72
N PRO A 27 10.93 -54.98 17.34
CA PRO A 27 11.54 -56.09 16.61
C PRO A 27 10.56 -56.78 15.65
N PHE A 28 11.01 -57.03 14.41
CA PHE A 28 10.28 -57.71 13.33
C PHE A 28 9.10 -56.97 12.68
N SER A 29 8.89 -55.68 12.99
CA SER A 29 7.96 -54.81 12.23
C SER A 29 8.51 -54.48 10.83
N ASP A 30 7.65 -54.04 9.90
CA ASP A 30 8.08 -53.62 8.55
C ASP A 30 9.13 -52.49 8.62
N ALA A 31 8.97 -51.56 9.58
CA ALA A 31 9.93 -50.49 9.83
C ALA A 31 11.25 -50.97 10.48
N TRP A 32 11.23 -52.07 11.22
CA TRP A 32 12.42 -52.69 11.81
C TRP A 32 13.27 -53.41 10.75
N TRP A 33 12.62 -54.09 9.80
CA TRP A 33 13.29 -54.68 8.64
C TRP A 33 13.99 -53.64 7.75
N GLU A 34 13.48 -52.41 7.72
CA GLU A 34 14.09 -51.28 6.99
C GLU A 34 15.24 -50.59 7.75
N THR A 35 15.54 -50.97 8.99
CA THR A 35 16.65 -50.37 9.74
C THR A 35 17.99 -50.75 9.12
N THR A 36 18.93 -49.79 9.07
CA THR A 36 20.29 -50.01 8.54
C THR A 36 20.96 -51.22 9.18
N PHE A 37 20.80 -51.41 10.50
CA PHE A 37 21.36 -52.56 11.23
C PHE A 37 20.83 -53.91 10.73
N VAL A 38 19.53 -54.04 10.47
CA VAL A 38 18.91 -55.30 10.03
C VAL A 38 19.21 -55.57 8.56
N ARG A 39 19.14 -54.54 7.70
CA ARG A 39 19.52 -54.63 6.28
C ARG A 39 21.01 -54.97 6.10
N CYS A 40 21.85 -54.55 7.05
CA CYS A 40 23.26 -54.95 7.14
C CYS A 40 23.46 -56.45 7.48
N ILE A 41 22.69 -56.99 8.43
CA ILE A 41 22.75 -58.42 8.79
C ILE A 41 22.22 -59.32 7.66
N LEU A 42 21.24 -58.83 6.89
CA LEU A 42 20.66 -59.54 5.76
C LEU A 42 21.48 -59.45 4.46
N GLY A 43 22.56 -58.65 4.43
CA GLY A 43 23.39 -58.46 3.23
C GLY A 43 22.72 -57.64 2.12
N GLU A 44 21.71 -56.83 2.46
CA GLU A 44 20.95 -56.00 1.51
C GLU A 44 21.51 -54.56 1.37
N LEU A 45 22.60 -54.25 2.09
CA LEU A 45 23.34 -53.00 2.02
C LEU A 45 24.84 -53.31 1.84
N ASP A 46 25.42 -52.84 0.73
CA ASP A 46 26.86 -52.97 0.43
C ASP A 46 27.79 -52.35 1.49
N VAL A 47 27.26 -51.49 2.37
CA VAL A 47 28.03 -50.77 3.42
C VAL A 47 28.38 -51.68 4.61
N CYS A 48 27.87 -52.91 4.65
CA CYS A 48 28.02 -53.85 5.76
C CYS A 48 28.59 -55.21 5.37
N LEU A 49 29.15 -55.31 4.16
CA LEU A 49 29.95 -56.45 3.76
C LEU A 49 31.30 -56.43 4.52
N PRO A 50 31.89 -57.58 4.85
CA PRO A 50 33.20 -57.67 5.49
C PRO A 50 34.27 -57.24 4.48
N GLY A 51 34.54 -55.94 4.38
CA GLY A 51 35.56 -55.37 3.50
C GLY A 51 36.23 -54.16 4.15
N PRO A 52 37.23 -53.56 3.50
CA PRO A 52 37.96 -52.41 4.05
C PRO A 52 37.05 -51.29 4.55
N ALA A 53 37.32 -50.75 5.74
CA ALA A 53 36.62 -49.61 6.31
C ALA A 53 37.17 -48.31 5.71
N ILE A 54 36.26 -47.46 5.22
CA ILE A 54 36.62 -46.15 4.65
C ILE A 54 36.06 -45.02 5.51
N SER A 55 36.91 -44.04 5.80
CA SER A 55 36.56 -42.82 6.52
C SER A 55 37.13 -41.60 5.81
N GLY A 56 36.49 -40.44 5.95
CA GLY A 56 36.92 -39.22 5.28
C GLY A 56 36.02 -38.03 5.57
N ASN A 57 36.37 -36.88 5.00
CA ASN A 57 35.54 -35.68 5.07
C ASN A 57 35.72 -34.81 3.81
N LEU A 58 34.66 -34.08 3.48
CA LEU A 58 34.66 -33.08 2.42
C LEU A 58 35.14 -31.73 2.97
N SER A 59 35.96 -31.01 2.20
CA SER A 59 36.32 -29.62 2.50
C SER A 59 35.10 -28.69 2.43
N ALA A 60 34.12 -28.97 1.56
CA ALA A 60 32.83 -28.30 1.49
C ALA A 60 31.69 -29.30 1.22
N LYS A 61 30.60 -29.20 2.00
CA LYS A 61 29.41 -30.05 1.79
C LYS A 61 28.49 -29.55 0.68
N PHE A 62 28.62 -28.27 0.33
CA PHE A 62 27.83 -27.58 -0.68
C PHE A 62 28.79 -26.98 -1.70
N VAL A 63 28.48 -27.14 -2.97
CA VAL A 63 29.27 -26.62 -4.09
C VAL A 63 28.34 -26.01 -5.12
N SER A 64 28.87 -25.11 -5.95
CA SER A 64 28.12 -24.41 -6.99
C SER A 64 28.93 -24.35 -8.27
N ASN A 65 28.26 -24.43 -9.41
CA ASN A 65 28.89 -24.22 -10.70
C ASN A 65 28.95 -22.74 -11.11
N ASN A 66 28.44 -21.83 -10.28
CA ASN A 66 28.53 -20.39 -10.54
C ASN A 66 29.97 -19.88 -10.34
N PRO A 67 30.45 -18.97 -11.21
CA PRO A 67 31.75 -18.35 -11.04
C PRO A 67 31.85 -17.60 -9.70
N GLY A 68 32.97 -17.75 -8.99
CA GLY A 68 33.21 -17.10 -7.70
C GLY A 68 32.59 -17.80 -6.49
N ALA A 69 31.76 -18.83 -6.69
CA ALA A 69 31.25 -19.68 -5.62
C ALA A 69 32.23 -20.82 -5.28
N VAL A 70 31.84 -21.75 -4.41
CA VAL A 70 32.65 -22.93 -4.09
C VAL A 70 32.53 -23.95 -5.23
N VAL A 71 33.42 -23.88 -6.21
CA VAL A 71 33.32 -24.69 -7.45
C VAL A 71 33.78 -26.14 -7.31
N SER A 72 34.42 -26.49 -6.20
CA SER A 72 34.89 -27.85 -5.93
C SER A 72 35.00 -28.13 -4.44
N SER A 73 34.91 -29.41 -4.08
CA SER A 73 35.26 -29.89 -2.74
C SER A 73 36.30 -31.00 -2.83
N ASP A 74 37.30 -30.95 -1.97
CA ASP A 74 38.24 -32.05 -1.79
C ASP A 74 37.67 -33.04 -0.79
N LEU A 75 37.61 -34.31 -1.18
CA LEU A 75 37.36 -35.43 -0.29
C LEU A 75 38.71 -35.98 0.17
N THR A 76 39.05 -35.74 1.43
CA THR A 76 40.20 -36.41 2.07
C THR A 76 39.70 -37.67 2.76
N TRP A 77 40.18 -38.83 2.35
CA TRP A 77 39.70 -40.13 2.83
C TRP A 77 40.84 -41.13 3.01
N LYS A 78 40.61 -42.15 3.84
CA LYS A 78 41.55 -43.25 4.07
C LYS A 78 40.81 -44.57 4.19
N SER A 79 41.50 -45.66 3.87
CA SER A 79 41.07 -47.04 4.11
C SER A 79 41.96 -47.67 5.17
N ASP A 80 41.44 -48.61 5.95
CA ASP A 80 42.22 -49.40 6.93
C ASP A 80 43.10 -50.49 6.30
N THR A 81 42.90 -50.80 5.01
CA THR A 81 43.67 -51.79 4.23
C THR A 81 44.36 -51.14 3.01
N ASP A 82 45.48 -51.72 2.57
CA ASP A 82 46.05 -51.45 1.24
C ASP A 82 45.10 -51.97 0.14
N GLY A 83 45.06 -51.34 -1.04
CA GLY A 83 44.29 -51.91 -2.16
C GLY A 83 43.99 -50.94 -3.31
N PRO A 84 43.62 -51.44 -4.50
CA PRO A 84 43.09 -50.59 -5.55
C PRO A 84 41.78 -49.93 -5.11
N TYR A 85 41.58 -48.68 -5.51
CA TYR A 85 40.36 -47.94 -5.23
C TYR A 85 39.71 -47.37 -6.49
N ASP A 86 38.40 -47.16 -6.41
CA ASP A 86 37.58 -46.42 -7.39
C ASP A 86 36.66 -45.47 -6.63
N VAL A 87 36.81 -44.16 -6.88
CA VAL A 87 35.90 -43.13 -6.37
C VAL A 87 34.86 -42.85 -7.42
N ARG A 88 33.59 -42.96 -7.06
CA ARG A 88 32.45 -42.93 -7.99
C ARG A 88 31.40 -41.92 -7.54
N ILE A 89 30.72 -41.29 -8.50
CA ILE A 89 29.61 -40.36 -8.27
C ILE A 89 28.28 -41.09 -8.48
N ASP A 90 27.34 -40.90 -7.53
CA ASP A 90 25.97 -41.43 -7.53
C ASP A 90 25.89 -42.94 -7.81
N ALA A 91 26.85 -43.65 -7.23
CA ALA A 91 26.98 -45.10 -7.33
C ALA A 91 26.18 -45.79 -6.21
N SER A 92 25.23 -46.65 -6.60
CA SER A 92 24.50 -47.52 -5.67
C SER A 92 25.36 -48.67 -5.14
N SER A 93 26.40 -49.06 -5.87
CA SER A 93 27.37 -50.12 -5.54
C SER A 93 28.76 -49.75 -6.05
N CYS A 94 29.78 -50.56 -5.76
CA CYS A 94 31.13 -50.38 -6.30
C CYS A 94 31.31 -50.70 -7.79
N THR A 95 30.21 -51.00 -8.48
CA THR A 95 30.19 -51.34 -9.90
C THR A 95 29.24 -50.47 -10.71
N SER A 96 28.47 -49.58 -10.07
CA SER A 96 27.48 -48.70 -10.72
C SER A 96 27.88 -47.22 -10.62
N GLY A 97 27.17 -46.33 -11.31
CA GLY A 97 27.52 -44.90 -11.36
C GLY A 97 28.82 -44.62 -12.14
N THR A 98 29.25 -43.36 -12.12
CA THR A 98 30.38 -42.86 -12.92
C THR A 98 31.67 -42.88 -12.11
N SER A 99 32.71 -43.54 -12.62
CA SER A 99 34.06 -43.50 -12.01
C SER A 99 34.67 -42.11 -12.21
N LEU A 100 35.09 -41.50 -11.11
CA LEU A 100 35.71 -40.18 -11.05
C LEU A 100 37.24 -40.31 -11.05
N THR A 101 37.78 -41.22 -10.24
CA THR A 101 39.22 -41.47 -10.18
C THR A 101 39.51 -42.86 -9.64
N ILE A 102 40.59 -43.47 -10.13
CA ILE A 102 41.06 -44.78 -9.71
C ILE A 102 42.53 -44.69 -9.27
N GLY A 103 42.94 -45.57 -8.38
CA GLY A 103 44.32 -45.60 -7.89
C GLY A 103 44.56 -46.76 -6.95
N THR A 104 45.61 -46.65 -6.14
CA THR A 104 45.95 -47.61 -5.08
C THR A 104 46.11 -46.87 -3.76
N ALA A 105 45.34 -47.26 -2.75
CA ALA A 105 45.43 -46.72 -1.40
C ALA A 105 46.45 -47.52 -0.59
N THR A 106 47.20 -46.82 0.25
CA THR A 106 47.98 -47.42 1.34
C THR A 106 47.17 -47.33 2.63
N ALA A 107 47.16 -48.41 3.40
CA ALA A 107 46.46 -48.53 4.67
C ALA A 107 46.74 -47.32 5.56
N ASN A 108 45.67 -46.76 6.09
CA ASN A 108 45.63 -45.62 7.01
C ASN A 108 46.33 -44.35 6.51
N THR A 109 46.53 -44.22 5.20
CA THR A 109 47.12 -43.02 4.56
C THR A 109 46.05 -42.20 3.86
N ASP A 110 46.14 -40.87 3.98
CA ASP A 110 45.19 -39.95 3.36
C ASP A 110 45.33 -39.97 1.83
N ASN A 111 44.20 -40.14 1.16
CA ASN A 111 44.01 -39.96 -0.26
C ASN A 111 43.11 -38.74 -0.46
N VAL A 112 43.40 -37.94 -1.49
CA VAL A 112 42.64 -36.72 -1.79
C VAL A 112 42.01 -36.86 -3.18
N THR A 113 40.70 -36.65 -3.24
CA THR A 113 39.94 -36.60 -4.49
C THR A 113 39.20 -35.27 -4.60
N THR A 114 39.56 -34.46 -5.59
CA THR A 114 38.85 -33.21 -5.89
C THR A 114 37.59 -33.48 -6.71
N ILE A 115 36.47 -32.94 -6.25
CA ILE A 115 35.14 -33.14 -6.84
C ILE A 115 34.65 -31.78 -7.34
N ASN A 116 34.59 -31.61 -8.67
CA ASN A 116 34.11 -30.38 -9.29
C ASN A 116 32.58 -30.36 -9.34
N ALA A 117 31.97 -29.20 -9.03
CA ALA A 117 30.53 -29.01 -9.09
C ALA A 117 29.94 -29.33 -10.48
N SER A 118 30.69 -29.05 -11.55
CA SER A 118 30.28 -29.34 -12.93
C SER A 118 30.02 -30.82 -13.22
N LEU A 119 30.55 -31.72 -12.39
CA LEU A 119 30.38 -33.17 -12.52
C LEU A 119 29.15 -33.70 -11.77
N LEU A 120 28.51 -32.87 -10.94
CA LEU A 120 27.38 -33.24 -10.11
C LEU A 120 26.07 -32.77 -10.74
N PRO A 121 24.99 -33.57 -10.69
CA PRO A 121 23.64 -33.05 -10.93
C PRO A 121 23.24 -32.01 -9.87
N LEU A 122 22.22 -31.19 -10.16
CA LEU A 122 21.65 -30.27 -9.17
C LEU A 122 21.04 -31.05 -7.99
N GLY A 123 21.22 -30.54 -6.78
CA GLY A 123 20.74 -31.17 -5.55
C GLY A 123 21.76 -32.13 -4.94
N ALA A 124 21.27 -33.12 -4.18
CA ALA A 124 22.13 -34.02 -3.43
C ALA A 124 22.70 -35.14 -4.30
N SER A 125 24.01 -35.31 -4.25
CA SER A 125 24.75 -36.45 -4.78
C SER A 125 25.52 -37.18 -3.68
N TYR A 126 25.87 -38.43 -3.96
CA TYR A 126 26.60 -39.30 -3.05
C TYR A 126 27.88 -39.81 -3.71
N ILE A 127 29.00 -39.53 -3.05
CA ILE A 127 30.33 -39.93 -3.48
C ILE A 127 30.66 -41.23 -2.78
N ARG A 128 30.85 -42.29 -3.55
CA ARG A 128 31.23 -43.61 -3.04
C ARG A 128 32.70 -43.84 -3.30
N VAL A 129 33.45 -44.13 -2.25
CA VAL A 129 34.83 -44.62 -2.36
C VAL A 129 34.79 -46.13 -2.17
N CYS A 130 35.32 -46.88 -3.12
CA CYS A 130 35.41 -48.33 -3.08
C CYS A 130 36.86 -48.75 -3.01
N VAL A 131 37.21 -49.65 -2.08
CA VAL A 131 38.56 -50.20 -1.94
C VAL A 131 38.48 -51.72 -1.86
N THR A 132 39.27 -52.40 -2.68
CA THR A 132 39.32 -53.87 -2.71
C THR A 132 40.56 -54.36 -1.97
N ASP A 133 40.38 -55.22 -0.97
CA ASP A 133 41.48 -55.88 -0.27
C ASP A 133 42.22 -56.82 -1.26
N PRO A 134 43.53 -56.65 -1.50
CA PRO A 134 44.28 -57.44 -2.47
C PRO A 134 44.54 -58.89 -2.01
N THR A 135 44.34 -59.18 -0.73
CA THR A 135 44.55 -60.50 -0.12
C THR A 135 43.24 -61.27 -0.02
N GLU A 136 42.18 -60.61 0.43
CA GLU A 136 40.87 -61.24 0.65
C GLU A 136 39.93 -61.14 -0.57
N ASP A 137 40.26 -60.29 -1.56
CA ASP A 137 39.45 -60.00 -2.75
C ASP A 137 38.02 -59.50 -2.42
N VAL A 138 37.90 -58.81 -1.27
CA VAL A 138 36.62 -58.23 -0.82
C VAL A 138 36.66 -56.70 -0.93
N THR A 139 35.59 -56.12 -1.44
CA THR A 139 35.46 -54.66 -1.62
C THR A 139 34.62 -54.03 -0.53
N GLY A 140 35.20 -53.06 0.17
CA GLY A 140 34.52 -52.19 1.14
C GLY A 140 34.20 -50.84 0.53
N SER A 141 33.24 -50.09 1.12
CA SER A 141 32.87 -48.77 0.61
C SER A 141 32.55 -47.73 1.70
N GLY A 142 32.89 -46.47 1.42
CA GLY A 142 32.50 -45.29 2.21
C GLY A 142 31.65 -44.32 1.37
N ILE A 143 30.66 -43.67 1.98
CA ILE A 143 29.72 -42.78 1.27
C ILE A 143 29.76 -41.37 1.88
N PHE A 144 29.90 -40.36 1.03
CA PHE A 144 29.95 -38.94 1.41
C PHE A 144 28.90 -38.14 0.63
N LYS A 145 28.03 -37.41 1.33
CA LYS A 145 27.00 -36.57 0.71
C LYS A 145 27.56 -35.20 0.35
N ILE A 146 27.35 -34.80 -0.90
CA ILE A 146 27.65 -33.46 -1.42
C ILE A 146 26.39 -32.89 -2.08
N VAL A 147 26.17 -31.59 -2.01
CA VAL A 147 24.99 -30.94 -2.61
C VAL A 147 25.48 -29.87 -3.59
N ARG A 148 25.06 -29.97 -4.85
CA ARG A 148 25.23 -28.90 -5.81
C ARG A 148 24.05 -27.94 -5.74
N ASP A 149 24.34 -26.68 -5.53
CA ASP A 149 23.37 -25.60 -5.54
C ASP A 149 23.90 -24.40 -6.32
N ASP A 150 23.24 -24.08 -7.43
CA ASP A 150 23.59 -22.95 -8.30
C ASP A 150 22.62 -21.76 -8.11
N THR A 151 21.73 -21.83 -7.11
CA THR A 151 20.71 -20.79 -6.86
C THR A 151 21.32 -19.66 -6.04
N TYR A 152 21.14 -18.42 -6.49
CA TYR A 152 21.57 -17.27 -5.68
C TYR A 152 20.56 -17.02 -4.54
N PRO A 153 21.02 -16.73 -3.31
CA PRO A 153 20.12 -16.33 -2.24
C PRO A 153 19.45 -14.99 -2.57
N THR A 154 18.27 -14.78 -2.00
CA THR A 154 17.54 -13.50 -2.03
C THR A 154 17.62 -12.81 -0.67
N VAL A 155 17.59 -11.48 -0.68
CA VAL A 155 17.70 -10.66 0.54
C VAL A 155 16.55 -9.66 0.62
N SER A 156 16.15 -9.31 1.84
CA SER A 156 15.16 -8.27 2.12
C SER A 156 15.29 -7.75 3.56
N THR A 157 14.55 -6.70 3.91
CA THR A 157 14.41 -6.23 5.29
C THR A 157 13.00 -6.42 5.83
N ASN A 158 12.90 -6.59 7.15
CA ASN A 158 11.65 -6.45 7.89
C ASN A 158 11.88 -5.50 9.09
N PRO A 159 11.20 -4.34 9.16
CA PRO A 159 10.26 -3.83 8.16
C PRO A 159 10.93 -3.51 6.82
N VAL A 160 10.12 -3.39 5.76
CA VAL A 160 10.58 -2.99 4.42
C VAL A 160 10.99 -1.51 4.41
N ALA A 161 11.60 -1.04 3.31
CA ALA A 161 11.90 0.38 3.14
C ALA A 161 10.64 1.25 3.33
N GLY A 162 10.77 2.37 4.03
CA GLY A 162 9.65 3.26 4.32
C GLY A 162 9.86 4.19 5.50
N ALA A 163 8.85 5.01 5.74
CA ALA A 163 8.76 5.92 6.88
C ALA A 163 7.87 5.32 7.99
N TYR A 164 8.26 5.50 9.25
CA TYR A 164 7.60 4.89 10.40
C TYR A 164 7.44 5.87 11.57
N ASN A 165 6.27 5.89 12.18
CA ASN A 165 5.96 6.72 13.36
C ASN A 165 6.50 6.22 14.71
N SER A 166 7.38 5.22 14.69
CA SER A 166 7.97 4.64 15.88
C SER A 166 9.30 3.98 15.55
N SER A 167 10.21 3.90 16.54
CA SER A 167 11.51 3.25 16.37
C SER A 167 11.36 1.83 15.82
N GLN A 168 12.20 1.50 14.83
CA GLN A 168 12.15 0.21 14.15
C GLN A 168 13.36 -0.66 14.54
N ASN A 169 13.13 -1.96 14.70
CA ASN A 169 14.19 -2.95 14.81
C ASN A 169 14.27 -3.73 13.50
N VAL A 170 15.18 -3.31 12.63
CA VAL A 170 15.31 -3.81 11.25
C VAL A 170 16.03 -5.14 11.25
N SER A 171 15.36 -6.17 10.74
CA SER A 171 15.93 -7.48 10.49
C SER A 171 16.28 -7.63 9.02
N ILE A 172 17.51 -8.02 8.71
CA ILE A 172 17.90 -8.41 7.34
C ILE A 172 17.66 -9.91 7.18
N ILE A 173 16.86 -10.27 6.18
CA ILE A 173 16.41 -11.63 5.93
C ILE A 173 17.13 -12.14 4.69
N CYS A 174 17.66 -13.36 4.77
CA CYS A 174 18.13 -14.10 3.62
C CYS A 174 17.24 -15.32 3.41
N SER A 175 16.86 -15.57 2.16
CA SER A 175 16.12 -16.76 1.74
C SER A 175 16.81 -17.44 0.57
N ASP A 176 17.03 -18.74 0.71
CA ASP A 176 17.57 -19.62 -0.32
C ASP A 176 16.73 -20.89 -0.37
N THR A 177 15.52 -20.75 -0.92
CA THR A 177 14.52 -21.82 -0.91
C THR A 177 14.85 -22.87 -1.96
N GLY A 178 15.08 -24.11 -1.52
CA GLY A 178 15.45 -25.22 -2.41
C GLY A 178 16.95 -25.34 -2.67
N GLY A 179 17.76 -24.42 -2.14
CA GLY A 179 19.22 -24.43 -2.24
C GLY A 179 19.95 -24.97 -0.99
N ALA A 180 21.19 -24.54 -0.81
CA ALA A 180 22.11 -24.90 0.26
C ALA A 180 21.75 -24.23 1.60
N GLY A 181 20.90 -23.21 1.56
CA GLY A 181 20.53 -22.34 2.64
C GLY A 181 21.54 -21.22 2.85
N CYS A 182 21.06 -20.11 3.40
CA CYS A 182 21.89 -18.95 3.73
C CYS A 182 23.02 -19.29 4.71
N ASP A 183 24.17 -18.67 4.49
CA ASP A 183 25.35 -18.77 5.35
C ASP A 183 25.57 -17.47 6.12
N LYS A 184 25.80 -16.36 5.41
CA LYS A 184 26.11 -15.05 6.01
C LYS A 184 25.48 -13.90 5.24
N ILE A 185 25.32 -12.79 5.93
CA ILE A 185 24.89 -11.51 5.36
C ILE A 185 25.91 -10.45 5.77
N SER A 186 26.34 -9.63 4.81
CA SER A 186 27.12 -8.42 5.05
C SER A 186 26.24 -7.20 4.77
N TYR A 187 26.33 -6.18 5.62
CA TYR A 187 25.61 -4.93 5.44
C TYR A 187 26.47 -3.73 5.76
N VAL A 188 26.08 -2.57 5.21
CA VAL A 188 26.65 -1.26 5.49
C VAL A 188 25.53 -0.26 5.70
N THR A 189 25.80 0.77 6.49
CA THR A 189 24.89 1.92 6.72
C THR A 189 25.52 3.25 6.29
N ASP A 190 26.56 3.17 5.45
CA ASP A 190 27.28 4.30 4.89
C ASP A 190 27.22 4.24 3.35
N THR A 191 28.07 5.02 2.68
CA THR A 191 28.09 5.10 1.22
C THR A 191 28.77 3.93 0.53
N SER A 192 29.46 3.04 1.26
CA SER A 192 30.19 1.91 0.69
C SER A 192 29.24 0.86 0.09
N THR A 193 29.80 -0.18 -0.53
CA THR A 193 29.05 -1.31 -1.10
C THR A 193 29.48 -2.57 -0.37
N PRO A 194 28.55 -3.32 0.27
CA PRO A 194 28.91 -4.51 1.02
C PRO A 194 29.38 -5.60 0.05
N ASP A 195 30.36 -6.39 0.48
CA ASP A 195 30.97 -7.42 -0.35
C ASP A 195 31.33 -8.66 0.48
N ILE A 196 31.05 -9.83 -0.09
CA ILE A 196 31.37 -11.13 0.49
C ILE A 196 32.05 -11.97 -0.58
N ASP A 197 33.23 -12.48 -0.27
CA ASP A 197 33.92 -13.43 -1.12
C ASP A 197 33.14 -14.76 -1.18
N GLY A 198 32.66 -15.14 -2.37
CA GLY A 198 31.82 -16.32 -2.57
C GLY A 198 32.55 -17.63 -2.26
N THR A 199 33.86 -17.74 -2.48
CA THR A 199 34.61 -18.97 -2.25
C THR A 199 34.93 -19.18 -0.76
N THR A 200 35.36 -18.14 -0.07
CA THR A 200 35.86 -18.21 1.32
C THR A 200 34.83 -17.81 2.37
N GLY A 201 33.78 -17.07 1.98
CA GLY A 201 32.81 -16.48 2.90
C GLY A 201 33.39 -15.37 3.77
N THR A 202 34.51 -14.77 3.35
CA THR A 202 35.14 -13.61 3.99
C THR A 202 34.35 -12.36 3.64
N ILE A 203 34.02 -11.54 4.64
CA ILE A 203 33.41 -10.23 4.42
C ILE A 203 34.54 -9.25 4.11
N ASN A 204 34.60 -8.79 2.86
CA ASN A 204 35.62 -7.84 2.41
C ASN A 204 35.21 -6.40 2.74
N VAL A 205 33.91 -6.10 2.67
CA VAL A 205 33.32 -4.80 3.00
C VAL A 205 32.01 -5.00 3.76
N GLY A 206 31.86 -4.27 4.86
CA GLY A 206 30.65 -4.27 5.69
C GLY A 206 30.79 -5.06 6.99
N THR A 207 29.66 -5.15 7.70
CA THR A 207 29.55 -5.82 8.99
C THR A 207 28.71 -7.08 8.84
N GLN A 208 29.08 -8.17 9.51
CA GLN A 208 28.25 -9.38 9.54
C GLN A 208 26.95 -9.10 10.29
N TYR A 209 25.81 -9.35 9.66
CA TYR A 209 24.51 -9.27 10.33
C TYR A 209 24.29 -10.47 11.25
N SER A 210 23.90 -10.21 12.50
CA SER A 210 23.62 -11.24 13.51
C SER A 210 22.45 -10.93 14.45
N ILE A 211 22.10 -9.66 14.60
CA ILE A 211 20.98 -9.18 15.42
C ILE A 211 20.27 -8.03 14.71
N PRO A 212 18.96 -7.81 14.97
CA PRO A 212 18.24 -6.67 14.41
C PRO A 212 18.89 -5.33 14.77
N ILE A 213 18.84 -4.39 13.83
CA ILE A 213 19.47 -3.06 13.94
C ILE A 213 18.40 -2.04 14.32
N ASN A 214 18.60 -1.34 15.43
CA ASN A 214 17.66 -0.32 15.86
C ASN A 214 17.85 0.97 15.06
N VAL A 215 16.79 1.43 14.40
CA VAL A 215 16.68 2.78 13.84
C VAL A 215 15.88 3.62 14.83
N THR A 216 16.54 4.63 15.38
CA THR A 216 16.01 5.48 16.46
C THR A 216 15.01 6.52 15.94
N ALA A 217 14.19 7.07 16.83
CA ALA A 217 13.29 8.17 16.52
C ALA A 217 14.00 9.35 15.84
N ASN A 218 13.32 9.96 14.86
CA ASN A 218 13.73 11.15 14.12
C ASN A 218 15.09 10.99 13.42
N SER A 219 15.28 9.84 12.78
CA SER A 219 16.50 9.51 12.05
C SER A 219 16.22 8.68 10.81
N THR A 220 17.10 8.80 9.81
CA THR A 220 17.09 7.97 8.61
C THR A 220 18.34 7.11 8.60
N THR A 221 18.19 5.81 8.37
CA THR A 221 19.29 4.87 8.14
C THR A 221 19.11 4.20 6.79
N SER A 222 20.10 4.39 5.91
CA SER A 222 20.17 3.72 4.61
C SER A 222 20.97 2.43 4.75
N PHE A 223 20.35 1.30 4.45
CA PHE A 223 20.99 0.00 4.46
C PHE A 223 21.36 -0.40 3.03
N LYS A 224 22.56 -0.96 2.86
CA LYS A 224 22.86 -1.85 1.72
C LYS A 224 23.32 -3.18 2.26
N TYR A 225 22.87 -4.27 1.66
CA TYR A 225 23.15 -5.61 2.16
C TYR A 225 23.26 -6.64 1.03
N VAL A 226 24.03 -7.68 1.29
CA VAL A 226 24.26 -8.81 0.40
C VAL A 226 24.36 -10.08 1.22
N ALA A 227 23.88 -11.20 0.68
CA ALA A 227 23.97 -12.50 1.33
C ALA A 227 24.79 -13.49 0.51
N ARG A 228 25.38 -14.45 1.23
CA ARG A 228 26.04 -15.63 0.67
C ARG A 228 25.33 -16.88 1.19
N ASP A 229 25.12 -17.88 0.35
CA ASP A 229 24.64 -19.20 0.76
C ASP A 229 25.80 -20.15 1.13
N LYS A 230 25.49 -21.38 1.54
CA LYS A 230 26.54 -22.34 1.90
C LYS A 230 27.33 -22.90 0.71
N ALA A 231 26.79 -22.86 -0.51
CA ALA A 231 27.48 -23.25 -1.74
C ALA A 231 28.40 -22.14 -2.29
N GLY A 232 28.31 -20.94 -1.73
CA GLY A 232 29.10 -19.78 -2.09
C GLY A 232 28.47 -18.86 -3.14
N ASN A 233 27.19 -19.05 -3.49
CA ASN A 233 26.51 -18.09 -4.34
C ASN A 233 26.24 -16.81 -3.53
N VAL A 234 26.55 -15.66 -4.13
CA VAL A 234 26.40 -14.34 -3.51
C VAL A 234 25.27 -13.60 -4.22
N SER A 235 24.29 -13.10 -3.45
CA SER A 235 23.15 -12.36 -4.00
C SER A 235 23.60 -11.07 -4.69
N SER A 236 22.69 -10.45 -5.46
CA SER A 236 22.86 -9.03 -5.77
C SER A 236 22.82 -8.19 -4.48
N VAL A 237 23.48 -7.04 -4.49
CA VAL A 237 23.33 -6.04 -3.43
C VAL A 237 21.93 -5.45 -3.52
N ASP A 238 21.23 -5.43 -2.39
CA ASP A 238 19.93 -4.77 -2.24
C ASP A 238 20.04 -3.66 -1.19
N ASN A 239 19.04 -2.76 -1.15
CA ASN A 239 19.05 -1.60 -0.29
C ASN A 239 17.66 -1.29 0.29
N ALA A 240 17.65 -0.67 1.46
CA ALA A 240 16.44 -0.20 2.11
C ALA A 240 16.72 1.08 2.89
N ASP A 241 15.93 2.13 2.65
CA ASP A 241 15.93 3.34 3.45
C ASP A 241 14.82 3.25 4.49
N ILE A 242 15.21 3.31 5.77
CA ILE A 242 14.29 3.32 6.90
C ILE A 242 14.37 4.69 7.55
N THR A 243 13.28 5.44 7.46
CA THR A 243 13.12 6.73 8.14
C THR A 243 12.17 6.54 9.30
N VAL A 244 12.60 6.92 10.50
CA VAL A 244 11.71 6.99 11.65
C VAL A 244 11.49 8.45 11.95
N ASP A 245 10.23 8.87 11.91
CA ASP A 245 9.80 10.20 12.28
C ASP A 245 8.65 10.05 13.27
N THR A 246 8.81 10.58 14.48
CA THR A 246 7.80 10.47 15.55
C THR A 246 7.09 11.80 15.82
N VAL A 247 7.41 12.84 15.06
CA VAL A 247 6.92 14.19 15.27
C VAL A 247 5.68 14.41 14.41
N SER A 248 4.60 14.91 14.99
CA SER A 248 3.43 15.32 14.21
C SER A 248 3.79 16.49 13.29
N PRO A 249 3.28 16.49 12.05
CA PRO A 249 3.53 17.58 11.12
C PRO A 249 2.96 18.90 11.62
N THR A 250 3.54 20.01 11.19
CA THR A 250 3.09 21.36 11.56
C THR A 250 2.57 22.13 10.34
N VAL A 251 1.50 22.91 10.54
CA VAL A 251 0.99 23.84 9.53
C VAL A 251 1.81 25.13 9.61
N SER A 252 2.60 25.42 8.57
CA SER A 252 3.48 26.57 8.51
C SER A 252 2.74 27.86 8.14
N ALA A 253 1.75 27.75 7.26
CA ALA A 253 0.85 28.84 6.89
C ALA A 253 -0.48 28.28 6.36
N PHE A 254 -1.53 29.09 6.39
CA PHE A 254 -2.80 28.76 5.76
C PHE A 254 -3.57 30.05 5.43
N THR A 255 -4.39 30.01 4.40
CA THR A 255 -5.26 31.13 4.01
C THR A 255 -6.69 30.65 3.78
N PRO A 256 -7.71 31.37 4.28
CA PRO A 256 -7.63 32.57 5.12
C PRO A 256 -7.04 32.33 6.53
N ASN A 257 -6.32 33.34 7.06
CA ASN A 257 -5.76 33.29 8.42
C ASN A 257 -6.85 33.17 9.48
N ASN A 258 -6.55 32.53 10.61
CA ASN A 258 -7.55 32.31 11.66
C ASN A 258 -8.02 33.63 12.27
N GLY A 259 -9.34 33.81 12.36
CA GLY A 259 -10.00 35.01 12.84
C GLY A 259 -10.00 36.18 11.85
N SER A 260 -9.51 36.00 10.63
CA SER A 260 -9.51 37.07 9.61
C SER A 260 -10.93 37.48 9.22
N THR A 261 -11.09 38.76 8.86
CA THR A 261 -12.36 39.35 8.44
C THR A 261 -12.20 39.99 7.06
N GLY A 262 -13.32 40.24 6.37
CA GLY A 262 -13.31 40.85 5.05
C GLY A 262 -12.80 39.93 3.95
N ILE A 263 -12.91 38.61 4.13
CA ILE A 263 -12.50 37.63 3.13
C ILE A 263 -13.43 37.72 1.92
N ASN A 264 -12.84 37.84 0.73
CA ASN A 264 -13.58 37.86 -0.53
C ASN A 264 -14.37 36.57 -0.72
N LEU A 265 -15.51 36.68 -1.40
CA LEU A 265 -16.39 35.52 -1.65
C LEU A 265 -15.79 34.57 -2.69
N LEU A 266 -15.05 35.12 -3.66
CA LEU A 266 -14.42 34.39 -4.76
C LEU A 266 -12.88 34.49 -4.69
N PRO A 267 -12.15 33.39 -4.93
CA PRO A 267 -12.67 32.02 -5.01
C PRO A 267 -13.08 31.52 -3.63
N GLY A 268 -14.07 30.61 -3.58
CA GLY A 268 -14.34 29.77 -2.41
C GLY A 268 -13.20 28.77 -2.21
N SER A 269 -12.02 29.24 -1.85
CA SER A 269 -10.82 28.42 -1.75
C SER A 269 -10.06 28.64 -0.44
N LEU A 270 -9.45 27.57 0.05
CA LEU A 270 -8.57 27.53 1.21
C LEU A 270 -7.21 27.00 0.76
N THR A 271 -6.13 27.44 1.40
CA THR A 271 -4.78 26.94 1.14
C THR A 271 -4.10 26.62 2.46
N MET A 272 -3.31 25.55 2.48
CA MET A 272 -2.48 25.14 3.61
C MET A 272 -1.08 24.82 3.13
N ASN A 273 -0.09 25.27 3.89
CA ASN A 273 1.30 24.90 3.74
C ASN A 273 1.75 24.16 5.00
N PHE A 274 2.41 23.03 4.82
CA PHE A 274 3.00 22.22 5.87
C PHE A 274 4.51 22.49 5.95
N ALA A 275 5.10 22.32 7.12
CA ALA A 275 6.54 22.50 7.32
C ALA A 275 7.38 21.31 6.83
N GLU A 276 6.73 20.24 6.38
CA GLU A 276 7.32 18.98 5.97
C GLU A 276 6.43 18.22 4.98
N PRO A 277 6.98 17.26 4.21
CA PRO A 277 6.22 16.44 3.28
C PRO A 277 5.10 15.62 3.95
N MET A 278 3.90 15.69 3.37
CA MET A 278 2.69 15.00 3.77
C MET A 278 2.38 13.82 2.86
N ASN A 279 1.69 12.80 3.38
CA ASN A 279 1.18 11.70 2.57
C ASN A 279 -0.03 12.16 1.75
N THR A 280 0.23 12.48 0.48
CA THR A 280 -0.77 13.04 -0.44
C THR A 280 -1.75 12.00 -1.01
N SER A 281 -1.55 10.72 -0.70
CA SER A 281 -2.39 9.61 -1.19
C SER A 281 -3.59 9.32 -0.28
N LEU A 282 -3.71 10.01 0.86
CA LEU A 282 -4.81 9.82 1.79
C LEU A 282 -6.13 10.35 1.25
N THR A 283 -7.22 9.64 1.54
CA THR A 283 -8.56 10.17 1.28
C THR A 283 -8.84 11.36 2.18
N MET A 284 -9.02 12.51 1.54
CA MET A 284 -9.29 13.77 2.20
C MET A 284 -10.78 13.90 2.54
N ASN A 285 -11.05 14.50 3.70
CA ASN A 285 -12.38 14.99 4.05
C ASN A 285 -12.24 16.24 4.91
N MET A 286 -13.33 17.00 5.05
CA MET A 286 -13.38 18.16 5.91
C MET A 286 -14.80 18.41 6.40
N THR A 287 -14.94 19.22 7.46
CA THR A 287 -16.22 19.83 7.82
C THR A 287 -16.18 21.33 7.55
N LEU A 288 -17.27 21.84 6.98
CA LEU A 288 -17.56 23.26 6.87
C LEU A 288 -18.74 23.59 7.76
N GLU A 289 -18.63 24.66 8.54
CA GLU A 289 -19.65 25.09 9.48
C GLU A 289 -19.84 26.59 9.42
N ILE A 290 -21.07 27.05 9.66
CA ILE A 290 -21.40 28.48 9.69
C ILE A 290 -21.98 28.83 11.05
N TYR A 291 -21.55 29.97 11.58
CA TYR A 291 -22.06 30.47 12.85
C TYR A 291 -23.50 31.00 12.69
N ASN A 292 -24.37 30.62 13.63
CA ASN A 292 -25.76 31.08 13.68
C ASN A 292 -26.03 32.07 14.82
N GLY A 293 -24.98 32.63 15.44
CA GLY A 293 -25.09 33.52 16.60
C GLY A 293 -25.07 32.82 17.97
N THR A 294 -25.21 31.49 18.01
CA THR A 294 -25.12 30.71 19.25
C THR A 294 -24.21 29.50 19.12
N SER A 295 -24.24 28.82 17.97
CA SER A 295 -23.48 27.62 17.67
C SER A 295 -22.97 27.61 16.23
N TRP A 296 -22.00 26.74 15.98
CA TRP A 296 -21.56 26.37 14.65
C TRP A 296 -22.49 25.29 14.09
N VAL A 297 -22.94 25.47 12.85
CA VAL A 297 -23.86 24.56 12.16
C VAL A 297 -23.19 24.00 10.91
N SER A 298 -23.05 22.68 10.84
CA SER A 298 -22.49 22.00 9.67
C SER A 298 -23.28 22.29 8.41
N SER A 299 -22.56 22.57 7.34
CA SER A 299 -23.10 22.80 6.01
C SER A 299 -22.53 21.73 5.07
N PRO A 300 -23.35 21.14 4.18
CA PRO A 300 -22.87 20.15 3.22
C PRO A 300 -21.74 20.71 2.34
N ASN A 301 -20.86 19.82 1.92
CA ASN A 301 -19.66 20.15 1.17
C ASN A 301 -19.26 19.05 0.16
N THR A 302 -20.24 18.34 -0.40
CA THR A 302 -20.02 17.01 -1.02
C THR A 302 -19.13 17.04 -2.25
N ASN A 303 -19.00 18.19 -2.93
CA ASN A 303 -18.17 18.38 -4.12
C ASN A 303 -16.90 19.19 -3.82
N THR A 304 -16.43 19.20 -2.56
CA THR A 304 -15.17 19.86 -2.21
C THR A 304 -14.01 19.14 -2.87
N LEU A 305 -13.17 19.91 -3.57
CA LEU A 305 -11.98 19.41 -4.24
C LEU A 305 -10.76 19.66 -3.37
N PHE A 306 -9.93 18.63 -3.19
CA PHE A 306 -8.66 18.69 -2.48
C PHE A 306 -7.54 18.44 -3.48
N ASP A 307 -6.65 19.40 -3.64
CA ASP A 307 -5.60 19.37 -4.66
C ASP A 307 -4.24 19.66 -4.03
N TRP A 308 -3.41 18.62 -3.94
CA TRP A 308 -2.02 18.73 -3.51
C TRP A 308 -1.18 19.27 -4.67
N GLN A 309 -0.71 20.51 -4.56
CA GLN A 309 0.17 21.13 -5.57
C GLN A 309 1.57 20.50 -5.55
N ASP A 310 1.99 20.08 -4.35
CA ASP A 310 3.21 19.35 -4.06
C ASP A 310 3.02 18.58 -2.74
N SER A 311 4.07 17.99 -2.17
CA SER A 311 3.96 17.25 -0.89
C SER A 311 3.72 18.14 0.34
N GLN A 312 3.75 19.46 0.22
CA GLN A 312 3.66 20.41 1.33
C GLN A 312 2.53 21.43 1.18
N THR A 313 1.92 21.54 0.00
CA THR A 313 0.94 22.59 -0.31
C THR A 313 -0.38 21.96 -0.75
N LEU A 314 -1.41 22.16 0.07
CA LEU A 314 -2.78 21.71 -0.20
C LEU A 314 -3.67 22.91 -0.54
N VAL A 315 -4.31 22.86 -1.71
CA VAL A 315 -5.35 23.81 -2.12
C VAL A 315 -6.70 23.10 -2.05
N ILE A 316 -7.69 23.75 -1.45
CA ILE A 316 -9.04 23.22 -1.27
C ILE A 316 -10.00 24.17 -1.95
N THR A 317 -10.80 23.66 -2.88
CA THR A 317 -11.90 24.42 -3.48
C THR A 317 -13.19 23.91 -2.88
N VAL A 318 -13.87 24.76 -2.09
CA VAL A 318 -15.12 24.37 -1.43
C VAL A 318 -16.23 24.25 -2.46
N SER A 319 -17.16 23.33 -2.24
CA SER A 319 -18.24 23.03 -3.19
C SER A 319 -19.20 24.20 -3.45
N TRP A 320 -19.24 25.20 -2.58
CA TRP A 320 -20.10 26.38 -2.72
C TRP A 320 -19.67 27.32 -3.86
N THR A 321 -18.48 27.12 -4.45
CA THR A 321 -17.84 27.99 -5.47
C THR A 321 -17.47 29.38 -4.95
N TYR A 322 -18.40 30.05 -4.27
CA TYR A 322 -18.23 31.28 -3.54
C TYR A 322 -18.52 31.01 -2.05
N PHE A 323 -17.77 31.64 -1.15
CA PHE A 323 -18.18 31.65 0.26
C PHE A 323 -19.48 32.46 0.45
N PRO A 324 -20.36 32.07 1.38
CA PRO A 324 -21.52 32.88 1.72
C PRO A 324 -21.10 34.25 2.25
N ALA A 325 -21.79 35.31 1.84
CA ALA A 325 -21.53 36.69 2.23
C ALA A 325 -21.87 36.95 3.70
N ASP A 326 -21.12 37.88 4.30
CA ASP A 326 -21.27 38.35 5.68
C ASP A 326 -21.24 37.23 6.74
N SER A 327 -20.65 36.08 6.38
CA SER A 327 -20.74 34.83 7.13
C SER A 327 -19.46 34.53 7.87
N GLN A 328 -19.61 34.05 9.12
CA GLN A 328 -18.52 33.46 9.86
C GLN A 328 -18.46 31.97 9.55
N ILE A 329 -17.34 31.52 9.02
CA ILE A 329 -17.13 30.15 8.55
C ILE A 329 -16.04 29.52 9.40
N ARG A 330 -16.27 28.28 9.82
CA ARG A 330 -15.29 27.41 10.45
C ARG A 330 -15.07 26.21 9.54
N TRP A 331 -13.81 25.91 9.30
CA TRP A 331 -13.42 24.73 8.55
C TRP A 331 -12.51 23.87 9.41
N THR A 332 -12.71 22.55 9.35
CA THR A 332 -11.90 21.58 10.08
C THR A 332 -11.48 20.45 9.14
N ILE A 333 -10.19 20.15 9.11
CA ILE A 333 -9.66 18.94 8.49
C ILE A 333 -9.22 17.99 9.62
N PRO A 334 -9.79 16.77 9.71
CA PRO A 334 -9.46 15.85 10.77
C PRO A 334 -8.10 15.18 10.55
N ALA A 335 -7.53 14.67 11.64
CA ALA A 335 -6.26 13.93 11.67
C ALA A 335 -6.25 12.66 10.81
N SER A 336 -7.42 12.14 10.42
CA SER A 336 -7.49 11.02 9.47
C SER A 336 -7.02 11.40 8.06
N SER A 337 -7.12 12.69 7.70
CA SER A 337 -6.83 13.19 6.36
C SER A 337 -5.46 13.87 6.27
N LEU A 338 -4.90 14.34 7.39
CA LEU A 338 -3.57 14.97 7.41
C LEU A 338 -2.60 14.12 8.21
N LYS A 339 -1.80 13.35 7.48
CA LYS A 339 -0.64 12.64 8.05
C LYS A 339 0.59 12.87 7.20
N ASP A 340 1.75 12.87 7.84
CA ASP A 340 3.03 12.79 7.14
C ASP A 340 3.26 11.40 6.51
N GLU A 341 4.39 11.24 5.84
CA GLU A 341 4.82 9.96 5.24
C GLU A 341 5.02 8.84 6.28
N ALA A 342 5.38 9.18 7.53
CA ALA A 342 5.57 8.24 8.63
C ALA A 342 4.25 7.82 9.31
N GLY A 343 3.16 8.53 9.04
CA GLY A 343 1.84 8.32 9.61
C GLY A 343 1.56 9.12 10.89
N ASN A 344 2.40 10.10 11.27
CA ASN A 344 2.05 11.04 12.33
C ASN A 344 0.98 12.00 11.83
N ALA A 345 0.02 12.31 12.69
CA ALA A 345 -1.19 13.01 12.29
C ALA A 345 -1.29 14.40 12.92
N ILE A 346 -1.96 15.31 12.20
CA ILE A 346 -2.38 16.63 12.71
C ILE A 346 -3.84 16.88 12.35
N SER A 347 -4.63 17.50 13.22
CA SER A 347 -5.90 18.12 12.82
C SER A 347 -5.72 19.62 12.70
N HIS A 348 -6.48 20.24 11.80
CA HIS A 348 -6.47 21.68 11.65
C HIS A 348 -7.90 22.23 11.70
N GLN A 349 -8.09 23.31 12.45
CA GLN A 349 -9.34 24.06 12.50
C GLN A 349 -9.03 25.55 12.44
N SER A 350 -9.77 26.27 11.62
CA SER A 350 -9.65 27.72 11.51
C SER A 350 -11.00 28.36 11.23
N THR A 351 -11.09 29.65 11.54
CA THR A 351 -12.28 30.47 11.36
C THR A 351 -11.95 31.73 10.57
N PHE A 352 -12.91 32.22 9.79
CA PHE A 352 -12.79 33.53 9.13
C PHE A 352 -14.18 34.12 8.87
N THR A 353 -14.24 35.41 8.57
CA THR A 353 -15.47 36.13 8.25
C THR A 353 -15.38 36.74 6.85
N THR A 354 -16.38 36.47 6.02
CA THR A 354 -16.45 37.00 4.66
C THR A 354 -16.96 38.45 4.62
N THR A 355 -16.64 39.14 3.53
CA THR A 355 -17.19 40.46 3.22
C THR A 355 -18.62 40.38 2.67
N SER A 356 -19.26 41.53 2.47
CA SER A 356 -20.55 41.62 1.78
C SER A 356 -20.39 41.37 0.27
N GLY A 357 -21.44 40.88 -0.37
CA GLY A 357 -21.49 40.75 -1.83
C GLY A 357 -21.44 42.12 -2.54
N THR A 358 -20.88 42.14 -3.75
CA THR A 358 -20.83 43.34 -4.58
C THR A 358 -22.24 43.81 -4.92
N THR A 359 -22.52 45.09 -4.73
CA THR A 359 -23.82 45.67 -5.10
C THR A 359 -23.94 45.73 -6.63
N ILE A 360 -25.08 45.28 -7.14
CA ILE A 360 -25.39 45.32 -8.57
C ILE A 360 -26.40 46.44 -8.81
N ALA A 361 -26.09 47.33 -9.76
CA ALA A 361 -26.93 48.48 -10.10
C ALA A 361 -27.20 48.52 -11.61
N GLY A 362 -28.42 48.86 -11.99
CA GLY A 362 -28.86 48.93 -13.39
C GLY A 362 -30.22 48.27 -13.61
N GLY A 363 -30.89 48.62 -14.70
CA GLY A 363 -32.10 47.93 -15.13
C GLY A 363 -31.73 46.60 -15.80
N GLN A 364 -32.30 45.51 -15.33
CA GLN A 364 -31.98 44.17 -15.84
C GLN A 364 -32.58 43.95 -17.22
N THR A 365 -31.84 43.25 -18.09
CA THR A 365 -32.31 42.90 -19.43
C THR A 365 -32.06 41.42 -19.67
N TYR A 366 -33.13 40.65 -19.80
CA TYR A 366 -33.04 39.20 -19.89
C TYR A 366 -33.12 38.70 -21.34
N THR A 367 -32.36 37.65 -21.60
CA THR A 367 -32.52 36.79 -22.78
C THR A 367 -32.84 35.38 -22.30
N GLY A 368 -33.96 34.83 -22.77
CA GLY A 368 -34.47 33.52 -22.36
C GLY A 368 -35.92 33.59 -21.87
N PRO A 369 -36.49 32.45 -21.43
CA PRO A 369 -35.86 31.15 -21.24
C PRO A 369 -35.28 30.54 -22.52
N THR A 370 -34.07 29.98 -22.46
CA THR A 370 -33.43 29.34 -23.62
C THR A 370 -32.96 27.94 -23.23
N ALA A 371 -33.41 26.94 -23.99
CA ALA A 371 -32.94 25.56 -23.85
C ALA A 371 -31.55 25.41 -24.46
N HIS A 372 -30.67 24.67 -23.79
CA HIS A 372 -29.37 24.30 -24.34
C HIS A 372 -29.53 23.42 -25.59
N GLY A 373 -28.63 23.58 -26.57
CA GLY A 373 -28.75 22.91 -27.88
C GLY A 373 -28.63 21.39 -27.82
N THR A 374 -27.78 20.89 -26.93
CA THR A 374 -27.56 19.45 -26.71
C THR A 374 -28.37 18.93 -25.52
N TYR A 375 -28.27 19.63 -24.39
CA TYR A 375 -28.94 19.29 -23.13
C TYR A 375 -30.27 20.03 -23.04
N THR A 376 -31.27 19.63 -23.83
CA THR A 376 -32.50 20.42 -24.03
C THR A 376 -33.37 20.62 -22.79
N SER A 377 -33.07 19.91 -21.69
CA SER A 377 -33.69 20.14 -20.37
C SER A 377 -32.98 21.21 -19.53
N ASP A 378 -31.82 21.67 -20.00
CA ASP A 378 -31.04 22.71 -19.36
C ASP A 378 -31.53 24.06 -19.89
N ILE A 379 -32.38 24.71 -19.10
CA ILE A 379 -33.03 25.96 -19.46
C ILE A 379 -32.40 27.07 -18.64
N THR A 380 -31.85 28.07 -19.32
CA THR A 380 -31.20 29.22 -18.69
C THR A 380 -31.84 30.53 -19.13
N THR A 381 -31.76 31.51 -18.24
CA THR A 381 -32.13 32.90 -18.48
C THR A 381 -30.90 33.74 -18.20
N THR A 382 -30.39 34.43 -19.22
CA THR A 382 -29.21 35.28 -19.10
C THR A 382 -29.63 36.71 -18.83
N ASP A 383 -29.11 37.30 -17.77
CA ASP A 383 -29.16 38.75 -17.55
C ASP A 383 -27.98 39.40 -18.27
N THR A 384 -28.28 39.97 -19.43
CA THR A 384 -27.29 40.58 -20.33
C THR A 384 -26.66 41.86 -19.77
N SER A 385 -27.22 42.43 -18.70
CA SER A 385 -26.68 43.64 -18.08
C SER A 385 -25.61 43.35 -17.02
N THR A 386 -25.71 42.20 -16.35
CA THR A 386 -24.75 41.76 -15.32
C THR A 386 -23.81 40.66 -15.81
N GLY A 387 -24.20 39.94 -16.86
CA GLY A 387 -23.51 38.73 -17.33
C GLY A 387 -23.94 37.47 -16.58
N LEU A 388 -24.72 37.59 -15.51
CA LEU A 388 -25.17 36.46 -14.71
C LEU A 388 -26.12 35.57 -15.50
N VAL A 389 -25.91 34.27 -15.38
CA VAL A 389 -26.76 33.23 -15.96
C VAL A 389 -27.52 32.54 -14.85
N TRP A 390 -28.83 32.57 -14.96
CA TRP A 390 -29.74 31.95 -14.02
C TRP A 390 -30.23 30.64 -14.59
N LYS A 391 -30.36 29.62 -13.74
CA LYS A 391 -31.20 28.48 -14.07
C LYS A 391 -32.62 29.04 -14.13
N THR A 392 -33.33 28.88 -15.23
CA THR A 392 -34.62 29.57 -15.40
C THR A 392 -35.61 29.19 -14.29
N CYS A 393 -35.57 27.93 -13.86
CA CYS A 393 -36.47 27.40 -12.84
C CYS A 393 -35.77 27.26 -11.50
N TRP A 394 -36.51 27.55 -10.42
CA TRP A 394 -36.15 27.17 -9.07
C TRP A 394 -35.92 25.66 -8.97
N GLU A 395 -35.07 25.27 -8.04
CA GLU A 395 -34.78 23.86 -7.78
C GLU A 395 -36.05 23.03 -7.58
N GLY A 396 -36.11 21.84 -8.17
CA GLY A 396 -37.31 20.97 -8.21
C GLY A 396 -38.29 21.24 -9.36
N ARG A 397 -38.21 22.38 -10.05
CA ARG A 397 -39.03 22.70 -11.24
C ARG A 397 -38.24 22.54 -12.53
N THR A 398 -38.93 22.18 -13.61
CA THR A 398 -38.29 21.87 -14.91
C THR A 398 -39.07 22.38 -16.11
N GLY A 399 -38.42 22.36 -17.28
CA GLY A 399 -38.99 22.77 -18.56
C GLY A 399 -39.10 24.28 -18.73
N VAL A 400 -39.39 24.73 -19.96
CA VAL A 400 -39.45 26.15 -20.32
C VAL A 400 -40.52 26.95 -19.57
N GLY A 401 -41.53 26.27 -19.01
CA GLY A 401 -42.59 26.88 -18.20
C GLY A 401 -42.41 26.71 -16.69
N CYS A 402 -41.29 26.15 -16.22
CA CYS A 402 -41.02 25.89 -14.80
C CYS A 402 -42.19 25.27 -14.04
N THR A 403 -42.65 24.12 -14.51
CA THR A 403 -43.73 23.37 -13.86
C THR A 403 -43.17 22.40 -12.82
N GLY A 404 -44.05 21.94 -11.92
CA GLY A 404 -43.68 21.02 -10.83
C GLY A 404 -43.60 21.69 -9.45
N THR A 405 -43.14 20.91 -8.47
CA THR A 405 -43.05 21.34 -7.07
C THR A 405 -41.63 21.80 -6.77
N PRO A 406 -41.44 22.99 -6.18
CA PRO A 406 -40.10 23.44 -5.80
C PRO A 406 -39.53 22.52 -4.71
N ASN A 407 -38.24 22.26 -4.77
CA ASN A 407 -37.48 21.62 -3.71
C ASN A 407 -37.06 22.69 -2.70
N GLU A 408 -37.55 22.58 -1.47
CA GLU A 408 -37.26 23.53 -0.40
C GLU A 408 -36.28 22.92 0.60
N MET A 409 -35.31 23.71 1.04
CA MET A 409 -34.17 23.23 1.82
C MET A 409 -33.84 24.19 2.97
N THR A 410 -33.17 23.71 4.01
CA THR A 410 -32.58 24.59 5.04
C THR A 410 -31.48 25.45 4.44
N TRP A 411 -31.15 26.57 5.07
CA TRP A 411 -30.13 27.47 4.53
C TRP A 411 -28.76 26.77 4.38
N ALA A 412 -28.37 25.95 5.37
CA ALA A 412 -27.14 25.17 5.31
C ALA A 412 -27.10 24.25 4.08
N ASN A 413 -28.20 23.56 3.78
CA ASN A 413 -28.30 22.70 2.60
C ASN A 413 -28.37 23.50 1.30
N ALA A 414 -28.98 24.69 1.31
CA ALA A 414 -29.10 25.55 0.14
C ALA A 414 -27.73 26.08 -0.36
N LEU A 415 -26.76 26.27 0.54
CA LEU A 415 -25.41 26.71 0.16
C LEU A 415 -24.69 25.72 -0.76
N ASP A 416 -24.94 24.43 -0.59
CA ASP A 416 -24.45 23.36 -1.47
C ASP A 416 -25.52 22.91 -2.49
N GLY A 417 -26.74 23.47 -2.41
CA GLY A 417 -27.91 23.01 -3.14
C GLY A 417 -27.80 23.20 -4.66
N CYS A 418 -26.89 24.06 -5.11
CA CYS A 418 -26.59 24.28 -6.53
C CYS A 418 -25.35 23.53 -7.01
N ALA A 419 -24.53 22.98 -6.10
CA ALA A 419 -23.23 22.40 -6.44
C ALA A 419 -23.35 21.14 -7.32
N TYR A 420 -24.49 20.44 -7.29
CA TYR A 420 -24.74 19.27 -8.14
C TYR A 420 -24.86 19.63 -9.63
N LEU A 421 -25.26 20.86 -9.95
CA LEU A 421 -25.36 21.35 -11.33
C LEU A 421 -23.99 21.43 -11.98
N ASN A 422 -22.92 21.57 -11.20
CA ASN A 422 -21.55 21.65 -11.71
C ASN A 422 -21.05 20.32 -12.29
N SER A 423 -21.79 19.23 -12.09
CA SER A 423 -21.43 17.91 -12.61
C SER A 423 -22.59 17.18 -13.29
N SER A 424 -23.75 17.82 -13.49
CA SER A 424 -25.00 17.15 -13.88
C SER A 424 -24.94 16.46 -15.26
N ASN A 425 -24.13 16.99 -16.18
CA ASN A 425 -23.91 16.39 -17.52
C ASN A 425 -22.53 15.72 -17.67
N GLY A 426 -21.80 15.56 -16.57
CA GLY A 426 -20.42 15.05 -16.56
C GLY A 426 -19.41 16.10 -16.09
N ALA A 427 -18.22 15.62 -15.71
CA ALA A 427 -17.10 16.47 -15.32
C ALA A 427 -16.57 17.27 -16.53
N GLY A 428 -16.29 18.55 -16.35
CA GLY A 428 -15.88 19.46 -17.43
C GLY A 428 -17.06 20.02 -18.25
N ILE A 429 -18.31 19.71 -17.86
CA ILE A 429 -19.51 20.06 -18.64
C ILE A 429 -20.54 20.77 -17.75
N GLY A 430 -21.04 20.11 -16.70
CA GLY A 430 -22.09 20.69 -15.84
C GLY A 430 -23.39 21.09 -16.57
N TYR A 431 -24.27 21.83 -15.88
CA TYR A 431 -25.58 22.24 -16.40
C TYR A 431 -25.45 23.42 -17.37
N ALA A 432 -25.97 23.28 -18.58
CA ALA A 432 -25.81 24.27 -19.66
C ALA A 432 -24.35 24.67 -19.93
N ASP A 433 -23.45 23.68 -19.96
CA ASP A 433 -22.00 23.82 -20.20
C ASP A 433 -21.30 24.75 -19.18
N ARG A 434 -21.71 24.70 -17.91
CA ARG A 434 -21.22 25.52 -16.80
C ARG A 434 -20.96 24.73 -15.53
N GLU A 435 -19.87 25.05 -14.84
CA GLU A 435 -19.37 24.35 -13.63
C GLU A 435 -19.23 25.24 -12.39
N ASN A 436 -19.82 26.43 -12.40
CA ASN A 436 -19.75 27.45 -11.34
C ASN A 436 -21.14 27.83 -10.78
N TRP A 437 -22.13 26.95 -10.92
CA TRP A 437 -23.44 27.08 -10.31
C TRP A 437 -23.35 27.13 -8.78
N ARG A 438 -24.02 28.13 -8.22
CA ARG A 438 -24.01 28.42 -6.78
C ARG A 438 -25.30 29.10 -6.35
N LEU A 439 -25.48 29.20 -5.03
CA LEU A 439 -26.52 30.03 -4.45
C LEU A 439 -26.14 31.53 -4.60
N PRO A 440 -27.04 32.40 -5.08
CA PRO A 440 -26.77 33.83 -5.29
C PRO A 440 -26.68 34.57 -3.96
N THR A 441 -25.87 35.62 -3.90
CA THR A 441 -25.93 36.61 -2.82
C THR A 441 -27.26 37.38 -2.84
N VAL A 442 -27.59 38.08 -1.75
CA VAL A 442 -28.79 38.94 -1.72
C VAL A 442 -28.67 40.09 -2.71
N GLN A 443 -27.46 40.58 -2.99
CA GLN A 443 -27.21 41.62 -3.98
C GLN A 443 -27.52 41.12 -5.39
N GLU A 444 -27.27 39.84 -5.69
CA GLU A 444 -27.59 39.21 -6.97
C GLU A 444 -29.07 38.85 -7.08
N LEU A 445 -29.65 38.13 -6.11
CA LEU A 445 -31.04 37.67 -6.25
C LEU A 445 -32.05 38.81 -6.25
N SER A 446 -31.74 39.90 -5.54
CA SER A 446 -32.60 41.09 -5.50
C SER A 446 -32.67 41.81 -6.84
N THR A 447 -31.74 41.57 -7.78
CA THR A 447 -31.82 42.19 -9.11
C THR A 447 -32.99 41.67 -9.93
N LEU A 448 -33.44 40.44 -9.66
CA LEU A 448 -34.59 39.84 -10.33
C LEU A 448 -35.93 40.48 -9.91
N MET A 449 -35.93 41.29 -8.85
CA MET A 449 -37.13 41.91 -8.34
C MET A 449 -37.51 43.16 -9.15
N GLU A 450 -38.65 43.09 -9.85
CA GLU A 450 -39.11 44.18 -10.70
C GLU A 450 -40.65 44.21 -10.84
N GLY A 451 -41.16 45.24 -11.51
CA GLY A 451 -42.58 45.43 -11.77
C GLY A 451 -43.32 46.18 -10.66
N SER A 452 -44.63 46.38 -10.85
CA SER A 452 -45.49 47.18 -9.97
C SER A 452 -46.58 46.37 -9.27
N SER A 453 -46.63 45.05 -9.48
CA SER A 453 -47.63 44.15 -8.89
C SER A 453 -47.08 42.74 -8.78
N ALA A 454 -47.58 41.97 -7.81
CA ALA A 454 -47.15 40.60 -7.58
C ALA A 454 -47.46 39.65 -8.76
N PRO A 455 -46.59 38.66 -9.05
CA PRO A 455 -45.25 38.52 -8.48
C PRO A 455 -44.29 39.57 -9.05
N TYR A 456 -43.44 40.14 -8.20
CA TYR A 456 -42.47 41.18 -8.52
C TYR A 456 -41.21 40.59 -9.18
N ILE A 457 -41.37 40.07 -10.40
CA ILE A 457 -40.31 39.49 -11.24
C ILE A 457 -40.79 39.45 -12.69
N ASN A 458 -39.89 39.50 -13.67
CA ASN A 458 -40.26 39.27 -15.07
C ASN A 458 -40.68 37.81 -15.31
N THR A 459 -42.00 37.57 -15.29
CA THR A 459 -42.61 36.24 -15.48
C THR A 459 -42.50 35.71 -16.91
N THR A 460 -42.06 36.54 -17.87
CA THR A 460 -41.72 36.06 -19.21
C THR A 460 -40.34 35.41 -19.21
N ALA A 461 -39.36 36.03 -18.53
CA ALA A 461 -37.99 35.55 -18.39
C ALA A 461 -37.87 34.41 -17.35
N PHE A 462 -38.70 34.45 -16.30
CA PHE A 462 -38.78 33.45 -15.22
C PHE A 462 -40.23 32.98 -15.03
N PRO A 463 -40.72 32.04 -15.85
CA PRO A 463 -42.10 31.58 -15.79
C PRO A 463 -42.44 30.91 -14.47
N ASN A 464 -43.69 31.04 -14.02
CA ASN A 464 -44.21 30.43 -12.79
C ASN A 464 -43.25 30.55 -11.59
N PRO A 465 -42.93 31.77 -11.12
CA PRO A 465 -42.07 31.94 -9.95
C PRO A 465 -42.68 31.30 -8.70
N VAL A 466 -41.83 30.93 -7.75
CA VAL A 466 -42.29 30.44 -6.44
C VAL A 466 -42.90 31.59 -5.63
N THR A 467 -43.87 31.27 -4.76
CA THR A 467 -44.50 32.24 -3.86
C THR A 467 -43.87 32.28 -2.47
N THR A 468 -43.11 31.23 -2.11
CA THR A 468 -42.35 31.16 -0.87
C THR A 468 -41.09 32.03 -0.96
N ALA A 469 -40.42 32.25 0.17
CA ALA A 469 -39.14 32.94 0.18
C ALA A 469 -38.10 32.11 -0.60
N THR A 470 -37.13 32.78 -1.22
CA THR A 470 -35.99 32.13 -1.89
C THR A 470 -34.71 32.47 -1.13
N TRP A 471 -33.94 31.46 -0.77
CA TRP A 471 -32.67 31.62 -0.05
C TRP A 471 -31.63 32.38 -0.88
N THR A 472 -30.79 33.13 -0.19
CA THR A 472 -29.57 33.73 -0.73
C THR A 472 -28.37 33.20 0.06
N ALA A 473 -27.17 33.22 -0.51
CA ALA A 473 -25.92 32.93 0.16
C ALA A 473 -25.44 34.11 1.02
N THR A 474 -26.35 34.87 1.64
CA THR A 474 -26.02 36.01 2.50
C THR A 474 -26.60 35.79 3.88
N ARG A 475 -25.75 35.88 4.91
CA ARG A 475 -26.18 35.85 6.30
C ARG A 475 -27.11 37.03 6.59
N GLY A 476 -28.04 36.86 7.53
CA GLY A 476 -28.82 37.95 8.07
C GLY A 476 -27.98 38.97 8.82
N ASP A 477 -28.62 40.04 9.28
CA ASP A 477 -27.95 41.16 9.92
C ASP A 477 -27.10 40.74 11.12
N ALA A 478 -25.94 41.38 11.28
CA ALA A 478 -24.95 41.07 12.32
C ALA A 478 -25.36 41.55 13.72
N THR A 479 -26.65 41.54 14.03
CA THR A 479 -27.19 41.87 15.35
C THR A 479 -27.89 40.64 15.92
N THR A 480 -27.63 40.28 17.18
CA THR A 480 -28.37 39.18 17.83
C THR A 480 -29.82 39.63 18.06
N PRO A 481 -30.84 38.87 17.67
CA PRO A 481 -30.81 37.44 17.28
C PRO A 481 -30.75 37.15 15.77
N PHE A 482 -30.64 38.15 14.91
CA PHE A 482 -30.61 38.04 13.43
C PHE A 482 -29.41 37.28 12.89
N GLU A 483 -28.36 37.08 13.69
CA GLU A 483 -27.25 36.17 13.34
C GLU A 483 -27.72 34.73 13.08
N LYS A 484 -28.88 34.33 13.63
CA LYS A 484 -29.54 33.04 13.38
C LYS A 484 -30.23 32.99 12.02
N TYR A 485 -30.40 34.14 11.36
CA TYR A 485 -31.18 34.29 10.14
C TYR A 485 -30.27 34.40 8.91
N ALA A 486 -30.85 34.14 7.74
CA ALA A 486 -30.24 34.37 6.44
C ALA A 486 -31.16 35.25 5.59
N LYS A 487 -30.57 36.03 4.69
CA LYS A 487 -31.32 36.88 3.76
C LYS A 487 -32.05 36.01 2.74
N THR A 488 -33.24 36.46 2.37
CA THR A 488 -34.11 35.86 1.35
C THR A 488 -34.69 36.94 0.46
N VAL A 489 -35.14 36.54 -0.73
CA VAL A 489 -35.97 37.38 -1.60
C VAL A 489 -37.36 36.77 -1.69
N VAL A 490 -38.39 37.59 -1.52
CA VAL A 490 -39.80 37.17 -1.59
C VAL A 490 -40.49 37.88 -2.75
N PHE A 491 -40.51 37.22 -3.91
CA PHE A 491 -41.08 37.77 -5.14
C PHE A 491 -42.58 38.04 -5.05
N LEU A 492 -43.32 37.36 -4.17
CA LEU A 492 -44.74 37.65 -3.95
C LEU A 492 -44.97 39.09 -3.42
N TYR A 493 -44.04 39.62 -2.63
CA TYR A 493 -44.17 40.93 -2.00
C TYR A 493 -43.19 41.97 -2.52
N GLY A 494 -42.18 41.57 -3.31
CA GLY A 494 -41.17 42.50 -3.81
C GLY A 494 -40.31 43.05 -2.68
N ILE A 495 -39.85 42.16 -1.79
CA ILE A 495 -38.99 42.54 -0.66
C ILE A 495 -37.84 41.55 -0.48
N ALA A 496 -36.72 42.06 0.03
CA ALA A 496 -35.73 41.24 0.71
C ALA A 496 -36.14 41.12 2.19
N ASN A 497 -36.08 39.91 2.74
CA ASN A 497 -36.45 39.63 4.13
C ASN A 497 -35.42 38.68 4.76
N GLU A 498 -35.56 38.38 6.04
CA GLU A 498 -34.68 37.46 6.74
C GLU A 498 -35.48 36.40 7.47
N PHE A 499 -35.02 35.16 7.38
CA PHE A 499 -35.67 34.04 8.07
C PHE A 499 -34.65 33.14 8.77
N ASP A 500 -35.13 32.41 9.76
CA ASP A 500 -34.36 31.43 10.52
C ASP A 500 -33.73 30.38 9.60
N LYS A 501 -32.41 30.20 9.70
CA LYS A 501 -31.63 29.25 8.88
C LYS A 501 -32.13 27.81 8.98
N GLY A 502 -32.86 27.46 10.04
CA GLY A 502 -33.46 26.14 10.23
C GLY A 502 -34.77 25.90 9.49
N LEU A 503 -35.39 26.93 8.90
CA LEU A 503 -36.59 26.78 8.07
C LEU A 503 -36.23 26.33 6.66
N ILE A 504 -37.21 25.80 5.93
CA ILE A 504 -37.04 25.37 4.54
C ILE A 504 -37.66 26.40 3.59
N TYR A 505 -36.92 26.76 2.54
CA TYR A 505 -37.33 27.70 1.51
C TYR A 505 -36.74 27.33 0.16
N ALA A 506 -37.23 27.97 -0.91
CA ALA A 506 -36.85 27.66 -2.27
C ALA A 506 -35.39 28.07 -2.57
N VAL A 507 -34.78 27.39 -3.55
CA VAL A 507 -33.42 27.66 -4.03
C VAL A 507 -33.48 28.04 -5.50
N HIS A 508 -32.74 29.09 -5.88
CA HIS A 508 -32.60 29.53 -7.27
C HIS A 508 -31.12 29.71 -7.57
N CYS A 509 -30.60 28.95 -8.52
CA CYS A 509 -29.16 28.89 -8.79
C CYS A 509 -28.73 29.91 -9.84
N VAL A 510 -27.53 30.45 -9.65
CA VAL A 510 -26.87 31.39 -10.56
C VAL A 510 -25.46 30.89 -10.90
N SER A 511 -24.95 31.33 -12.06
CA SER A 511 -23.61 31.09 -12.58
C SER A 511 -23.09 32.40 -13.22
N ASP A 512 -21.78 32.65 -13.12
CA ASP A 512 -21.06 33.79 -13.70
C ASP A 512 -20.41 33.50 -15.06
#